data_AF-A0A259U3Q6-F1
#
_entry.id   AF-A0A259U3Q6-F1
#
_cell.length_a   1.000
_cell.length_b   1.000
_cell.length_c   1.000
_cell.angle_alpha   90.00
_cell.angle_beta   90.00
_cell.angle_gamma   90.00
#
_symmetry.space_group_name_H-M   'P 1'
#
loop_
_entity.id
_entity.type
_entity.pdbx_description
1 polymer ?
#
loop_
_entity_poly.entity_id
_entity_poly.type
_entity_poly.pdbx_seq_one_letter_code
_entity_poly.pdbx_strand_id
1 'polypeptide(L)'
;MEADARALGPWRDRIDAIDRAISTLLNERMRCAHAIGEIKRLLDVPVYAPRREEDVLRNASSVAGPLPEAVVRRLFERIIDETRTLEREASQASGAAPSHAAPDTRG
;
A
#
# COMPACT_ATOMS: atom_id res chain seq x y z
N MET A 1 18.26 -23.55 28.11
CA MET A 1 18.09 -22.09 28.32
C MET A 1 19.17 -21.22 27.67
N GLU A 2 20.46 -21.58 27.65
CA GLU A 2 21.47 -20.78 26.89
C GLU A 2 21.69 -21.30 25.45
N ALA A 3 21.55 -22.61 25.24
CA ALA A 3 21.62 -23.23 23.91
C ALA A 3 20.44 -22.83 23.00
N ASP A 4 19.25 -22.67 23.57
CA ASP A 4 18.04 -22.28 22.85
C ASP A 4 18.15 -20.83 22.32
N ALA A 5 18.75 -19.93 23.10
CA ALA A 5 19.00 -18.55 22.68
C ALA A 5 20.01 -18.46 21.53
N ARG A 6 21.06 -19.29 21.53
CA ARG A 6 22.04 -19.36 20.43
C ARG A 6 21.42 -19.92 19.14
N ALA A 7 20.48 -20.84 19.24
CA ALA A 7 19.76 -21.39 18.08
C ALA A 7 18.78 -20.38 17.44
N LEU A 8 18.22 -19.46 18.23
CA LEU A 8 17.28 -18.45 17.75
C LEU A 8 17.95 -17.24 17.07
N GLY A 9 19.18 -16.89 17.48
CA GLY A 9 19.90 -15.71 17.01
C GLY A 9 19.93 -15.55 15.48
N PRO A 10 20.45 -16.53 14.73
CA PRO A 10 20.54 -16.43 13.27
C PRO A 10 19.19 -16.24 12.56
N TRP A 11 18.11 -16.82 13.12
CA TRP A 11 16.76 -16.66 12.56
C TRP A 11 16.19 -15.27 12.82
N ARG A 12 16.46 -14.69 13.99
CA ARG A 12 16.09 -13.30 14.29
C ARG A 12 16.84 -12.32 13.39
N ASP A 13 18.14 -12.51 13.22
CA ASP A 13 18.93 -11.68 12.30
C ASP A 13 18.40 -11.76 10.86
N ARG A 14 17.95 -12.96 10.44
CA ARG A 14 17.32 -13.16 9.14
C ARG A 14 15.98 -12.43 9.04
N ILE A 15 15.14 -12.50 10.07
CA ILE A 15 13.86 -11.76 10.13
C ILE A 15 14.12 -10.26 10.05
N ASP A 16 15.04 -9.72 10.84
CA ASP A 16 15.37 -8.29 10.84
C ASP A 16 15.85 -7.82 9.46
N ALA A 17 16.61 -8.65 8.75
CA ALA A 17 17.04 -8.34 7.38
C ALA A 17 15.87 -8.34 6.38
N ILE A 18 14.93 -9.29 6.53
CA ILE A 18 13.71 -9.33 5.73
C ILE A 18 12.84 -8.11 6.00
N ASP A 19 12.66 -7.73 7.26
CA ASP A 19 11.83 -6.60 7.67
C ASP A 19 12.36 -5.28 7.11
N ARG A 20 13.70 -5.08 7.15
CA ARG A 20 14.32 -3.91 6.49
C ARG A 20 14.10 -3.89 4.98
N ALA A 21 14.12 -5.05 4.32
CA ALA A 21 13.82 -5.14 2.89
C ALA A 21 12.35 -4.84 2.60
N ILE A 22 11.42 -5.34 3.42
CA ILE A 22 9.99 -5.03 3.33
C ILE A 22 9.77 -3.52 3.48
N SER A 23 10.35 -2.89 4.50
CA SER A 23 10.23 -1.43 4.69
C SER A 23 10.76 -0.64 3.48
N THR A 24 11.87 -1.08 2.90
CA THR A 24 12.46 -0.45 1.71
C THR A 24 11.51 -0.53 0.51
N LEU A 25 10.95 -1.72 0.25
CA LEU A 25 10.01 -1.95 -0.85
C LEU A 25 8.69 -1.22 -0.65
N LEU A 26 8.19 -1.14 0.58
CA LEU A 26 7.00 -0.37 0.90
C LEU A 26 7.23 1.13 0.64
N ASN A 27 8.37 1.67 1.05
CA ASN A 27 8.73 3.06 0.77
C ASN A 27 8.81 3.35 -0.74
N GLU A 28 9.38 2.44 -1.52
CA GLU A 28 9.39 2.55 -2.98
C GLU A 28 7.98 2.54 -3.57
N ARG A 29 7.15 1.59 -3.13
CA ARG A 29 5.73 1.51 -3.52
C ARG A 29 4.98 2.81 -3.20
N MET A 30 5.26 3.43 -2.06
CA MET A 30 4.68 4.71 -1.65
C MET A 30 5.09 5.86 -2.58
N ARG A 31 6.35 5.92 -3.01
CA ARG A 31 6.81 6.92 -3.99
C ARG A 31 6.11 6.76 -5.33
N CYS A 32 5.92 5.52 -5.79
CA CYS A 32 5.16 5.23 -7.01
C CYS A 32 3.71 5.70 -6.89
N ALA A 33 3.05 5.42 -5.76
CA ALA A 33 1.68 5.88 -5.51
C ALA A 33 1.59 7.41 -5.51
N HIS A 34 2.49 8.09 -4.81
CA HIS A 34 2.56 9.56 -4.81
C HIS A 34 2.72 10.14 -6.24
N ALA A 35 3.62 9.59 -7.05
CA ALA A 35 3.79 10.02 -8.43
C ALA A 35 2.51 9.82 -9.27
N ILE A 36 1.81 8.70 -9.07
CA ILE A 36 0.51 8.45 -9.70
C ILE A 36 -0.54 9.46 -9.20
N GLY A 37 -0.57 9.77 -7.90
CA GLY A 37 -1.45 10.77 -7.31
C GLY A 37 -1.27 12.14 -7.95
N GLU A 38 -0.03 12.60 -8.12
CA GLU A 38 0.27 13.87 -8.80
C GLU A 38 -0.20 13.89 -10.25
N ILE A 39 0.01 12.80 -10.99
CA ILE A 39 -0.49 12.66 -12.37
C ILE A 39 -2.02 12.73 -12.38
N LYS A 40 -2.70 12.01 -11.49
CA LYS A 40 -4.16 12.01 -11.39
C LYS A 40 -4.71 13.38 -11.06
N ARG A 41 -4.05 14.12 -10.16
CA ARG A 41 -4.39 15.50 -9.80
C ARG A 41 -4.28 16.44 -11.00
N LEU A 42 -3.22 16.30 -11.81
CA LEU A 42 -3.05 17.09 -13.04
C LEU A 42 -4.11 16.76 -14.11
N LEU A 43 -4.60 15.51 -14.12
CA LEU A 43 -5.63 15.04 -15.06
C LEU A 43 -7.07 15.23 -14.54
N ASP A 44 -7.26 15.77 -13.34
CA ASP A 44 -8.56 15.88 -12.64
C ASP A 44 -9.34 14.55 -12.60
N VAL A 45 -8.64 13.44 -12.38
CA VAL A 45 -9.26 12.11 -12.24
C VAL A 45 -9.25 11.64 -10.79
N PRO A 46 -10.26 10.85 -10.37
CA PRO A 46 -10.34 10.36 -8.99
C PRO A 46 -9.12 9.54 -8.55
N VAL A 47 -8.67 9.77 -7.32
CA VAL A 47 -7.63 8.97 -6.67
C VAL A 47 -8.09 7.53 -6.49
N TYR A 48 -9.35 7.34 -6.08
CA TYR A 48 -9.96 6.03 -5.85
C TYR A 48 -10.27 5.31 -7.17
N ALA A 49 -9.69 4.12 -7.34
CA ALA A 49 -9.83 3.29 -8.53
C ALA A 49 -10.05 1.81 -8.16
N PRO A 50 -11.28 1.38 -7.83
CA PRO A 50 -11.55 0.04 -7.30
C PRO A 50 -11.07 -1.11 -8.20
N ARG A 51 -11.18 -0.96 -9.53
CA ARG A 51 -10.65 -1.96 -10.48
C ARG A 51 -9.14 -2.13 -10.33
N ARG A 52 -8.41 -1.01 -10.17
CA ARG A 52 -6.97 -1.02 -10.01
C ARG A 52 -6.56 -1.67 -8.68
N GLU A 53 -7.32 -1.45 -7.61
CA GLU A 53 -7.09 -2.08 -6.30
C GLU A 53 -7.26 -3.60 -6.40
N GLU A 54 -8.33 -4.09 -7.05
CA GLU A 54 -8.53 -5.53 -7.26
C GLU A 54 -7.40 -6.15 -8.10
N ASP A 55 -6.86 -5.42 -9.08
CA ASP A 55 -5.68 -5.86 -9.83
C ASP A 55 -4.42 -5.96 -8.97
N VAL A 56 -4.23 -5.04 -8.00
CA VAL A 56 -3.13 -5.16 -7.02
C VAL A 56 -3.31 -6.40 -6.17
N LEU A 57 -4.52 -6.62 -5.64
CA LEU A 57 -4.83 -7.75 -4.76
C LEU A 57 -4.60 -9.08 -5.47
N ARG A 58 -5.12 -9.24 -6.69
CA ARG A 58 -4.93 -10.44 -7.52
C ARG A 58 -3.46 -10.69 -7.84
N ASN A 59 -2.70 -9.64 -8.17
CA ASN A 59 -1.28 -9.78 -8.47
C ASN A 59 -0.46 -10.15 -7.24
N ALA A 60 -0.79 -9.60 -6.08
CA ALA A 60 -0.12 -9.93 -4.83
C ALA A 60 -0.41 -11.37 -4.40
N SER A 61 -1.68 -11.77 -4.50
CA SER A 61 -2.16 -13.05 -4.00
C SER A 61 -1.80 -14.25 -4.89
N SER A 62 -1.40 -14.00 -6.14
CA SER A 62 -0.92 -15.04 -7.07
C SER A 62 0.50 -15.52 -6.80
N VAL A 63 1.26 -14.84 -5.93
CA VAL A 63 2.63 -15.25 -5.58
C VAL A 63 2.60 -16.48 -4.69
N ALA A 64 3.15 -17.59 -5.18
CA ALA A 64 3.24 -18.84 -4.44
C ALA A 64 4.13 -18.70 -3.20
N GLY A 65 3.69 -19.25 -2.08
CA GLY A 65 4.44 -19.20 -0.82
C GLY A 65 3.73 -19.87 0.34
N PRO A 66 4.34 -19.85 1.54
CA PRO A 66 3.78 -20.46 2.74
C PRO A 66 2.57 -19.70 3.30
N LEU A 67 2.34 -18.46 2.85
CA LEU A 67 1.18 -17.67 3.25
C LEU A 67 -0.04 -18.04 2.40
N PRO A 68 -1.20 -18.36 3.01
CA PRO A 68 -2.44 -18.53 2.28
C PRO A 68 -2.83 -17.25 1.54
N GLU A 69 -3.47 -17.40 0.37
CA GLU A 69 -3.92 -16.30 -0.47
C GLU A 69 -4.70 -15.23 0.30
N ALA A 70 -5.63 -15.65 1.16
CA ALA A 70 -6.46 -14.77 1.98
C ALA A 70 -5.64 -13.94 2.97
N VAL A 71 -4.48 -14.43 3.44
CA VAL A 71 -3.58 -13.66 4.32
C VAL A 71 -2.87 -12.58 3.51
N VAL A 72 -2.35 -12.93 2.33
CA VAL A 72 -1.69 -11.97 1.44
C VAL A 72 -2.65 -10.86 1.04
N ARG A 73 -3.89 -11.19 0.70
CA ARG A 73 -4.94 -10.20 0.40
C ARG A 73 -5.12 -9.19 1.52
N ARG A 74 -5.31 -9.65 2.77
CA ARG A 74 -5.50 -8.75 3.93
C ARG A 74 -4.31 -7.83 4.19
N LEU A 75 -3.10 -8.33 3.99
CA LEU A 75 -1.90 -7.49 4.12
C LEU A 75 -1.88 -6.40 3.05
N PHE A 76 -2.19 -6.74 1.80
CA PHE A 76 -2.22 -5.78 0.71
C PHE A 76 -3.39 -4.79 0.78
N GLU A 77 -4.55 -5.20 1.28
CA GLU A 77 -5.65 -4.28 1.63
C GLU A 77 -5.15 -3.20 2.59
N ARG A 78 -4.45 -3.59 3.67
CA ARG A 78 -3.89 -2.62 4.63
C ARG A 78 -2.84 -1.70 4.00
N ILE A 79 -1.99 -2.23 3.12
CA ILE A 79 -1.00 -1.41 2.40
C ILE A 79 -1.71 -0.39 1.49
N ILE A 80 -2.76 -0.78 0.77
CA ILE A 80 -3.57 0.11 -0.09
C ILE A 80 -4.24 1.20 0.76
N ASP A 81 -4.85 0.83 1.89
CA ASP A 81 -5.52 1.76 2.79
C ASP A 81 -4.57 2.83 3.35
N GLU A 82 -3.37 2.42 3.75
CA GLU A 82 -2.35 3.33 4.26
C GLU A 82 -1.84 4.26 3.14
N THR A 83 -1.70 3.72 1.93
CA THR A 83 -1.30 4.51 0.76
C THR A 83 -2.29 5.64 0.49
N ARG A 84 -3.58 5.33 0.49
CA ARG A 84 -4.67 6.30 0.27
C ARG A 84 -4.76 7.33 1.38
N THR A 85 -4.45 6.95 2.61
CA THR A 85 -4.46 7.86 3.76
C THR A 85 -3.38 8.92 3.59
N LEU A 86 -2.15 8.51 3.28
CA LEU A 86 -1.03 9.42 3.05
C LEU A 86 -1.24 10.31 1.80
N GLU A 87 -1.81 9.79 0.72
CA GLU A 87 -2.14 10.59 -0.47
C GLU A 87 -3.18 11.70 -0.17
N ARG A 88 -4.20 11.38 0.65
CA ARG A 88 -5.22 12.36 1.06
C ARG A 88 -4.63 13.43 1.97
N GLU A 89 -3.78 13.06 2.91
CA GLU A 89 -3.08 14.00 3.80
C GLU A 89 -2.17 14.95 3.01
N ALA A 90 -1.39 14.42 2.07
CA ALA A 90 -0.55 15.23 1.18
C ALA A 90 -1.37 16.22 0.34
N SER A 91 -2.51 15.77 -0.21
CA SER A 91 -3.42 16.63 -0.97
C SER A 91 -4.04 17.75 -0.13
N GLN A 92 -4.35 17.47 1.14
CA GLN A 92 -4.90 18.46 2.09
C GLN A 92 -3.85 19.46 2.55
N ALA A 93 -2.61 19.02 2.77
CA ALA A 93 -1.50 19.88 3.18
C ALA A 93 -1.05 20.86 2.08
N SER A 94 -1.21 20.48 0.80
CA SER A 94 -0.85 21.33 -0.35
C SER A 94 -1.91 22.36 -0.78
N GLY A 95 -3.07 22.43 -0.12
CA GLY A 95 -4.02 23.54 -0.27
C GLY A 95 -4.51 23.82 -1.70
N ALA A 96 -5.33 22.93 -2.24
CA ALA A 96 -6.28 23.26 -3.30
C ALA A 96 -7.69 22.81 -2.89
N ALA A 97 -8.67 23.69 -3.09
CA ALA A 97 -10.07 23.57 -2.68
C ALA A 97 -10.78 22.30 -3.23
N PRO A 98 -11.96 21.93 -2.71
CA PRO A 98 -12.51 20.58 -2.85
C PRO A 98 -12.98 20.29 -4.28
N SER A 99 -12.50 19.20 -4.89
CA SER A 99 -13.11 18.67 -6.12
C SER A 99 -14.34 17.85 -5.75
N HIS A 100 -15.47 18.54 -5.91
CA HIS A 100 -16.85 18.10 -6.06
C HIS A 100 -17.13 16.58 -6.01
N ALA A 101 -17.94 16.17 -5.03
CA ALA A 101 -18.94 15.15 -5.27
C ALA A 101 -19.80 15.59 -6.48
N ALA A 102 -19.98 14.69 -7.45
CA ALA A 102 -20.57 14.93 -8.76
C ALA A 102 -21.83 15.85 -8.77
N PRO A 103 -22.00 16.71 -9.79
CA PRO A 103 -23.26 17.42 -10.01
C PRO A 103 -24.32 16.53 -10.67
N ASP A 104 -25.44 16.41 -9.96
CA ASP A 104 -26.86 16.45 -10.37
C ASP A 104 -27.27 16.03 -11.81
N THR A 105 -28.23 15.11 -11.89
CA THR A 105 -29.32 15.21 -12.88
C THR A 105 -30.68 14.88 -12.26
N ARG A 106 -31.42 15.95 -11.94
CA ARG A 106 -32.87 16.14 -11.91
C ARG A 106 -33.74 15.03 -12.54
N GLY A 107 -34.85 14.77 -11.85
CA GLY A 107 -36.09 14.19 -12.35
C GLY A 107 -37.16 14.29 -11.27
#